data_AF-A0A7J3CUF8-F1
#
_entry.id   AF-A0A7J3CUF8-F1
#
_cell.length_a   1.000
_cell.length_b   1.000
_cell.length_c   1.000
_cell.angle_alpha   90.00
_cell.angle_beta   90.00
_cell.angle_gamma   90.00
#
_symmetry.space_group_name_H-M   'P 1'
#
loop_
_entity.id
_entity.type
_entity.pdbx_description
1 polymer ?
#
loop_
_entity_poly.entity_id
_entity_poly.type
_entity_poly.pdbx_seq_one_letter_code
_entity_poly.pdbx_strand_id
1 'polypeptide(L)'
;MVITEQSARKAFIITLFISLLVLSFFIIKPFLISIMTSMVFAYLFSPLYSKLNNFLKNRNLSALFIVLILIILIALPIWFFLPTIIRQSFEFSSKIQQLDIVTYFKKFAPKFFESPEFTGYISVAINKGVMKASSVFMTRIEEIVKNMPTIFLQFILMIFIFFFTLRDGEKIIRYVRSLSPIKPEAE
;
A
#
# COMPACT_ATOMS: atom_id res chain seq x y z
N MET A 1 -40.28 -6.43 -34.60
CA MET A 1 -39.58 -7.36 -33.70
C MET A 1 -40.25 -7.23 -32.33
N VAL A 2 -41.21 -8.10 -32.01
CA VAL A 2 -41.97 -8.01 -30.76
C VAL A 2 -41.10 -8.60 -29.64
N ILE A 3 -40.63 -7.75 -28.73
CA ILE A 3 -39.91 -8.21 -27.54
C ILE A 3 -40.96 -8.88 -26.64
N THR A 4 -40.97 -10.21 -26.60
CA THR A 4 -41.74 -10.96 -25.60
C THR A 4 -41.26 -10.59 -24.19
N GLU A 5 -42.16 -10.41 -23.23
CA GLU A 5 -41.83 -10.06 -21.84
C GLU A 5 -40.76 -10.98 -21.23
N GLN A 6 -40.75 -12.25 -21.65
CA GLN A 6 -39.76 -13.24 -21.24
C GLN A 6 -38.33 -12.90 -21.72
N SER A 7 -38.20 -12.34 -22.93
CA SER A 7 -36.93 -11.88 -23.51
C SER A 7 -36.42 -10.62 -22.80
N ALA A 8 -37.31 -9.69 -22.48
CA ALA A 8 -36.99 -8.49 -21.70
C ALA A 8 -36.53 -8.85 -20.27
N ARG A 9 -37.22 -9.77 -19.60
CA ARG A 9 -36.85 -10.25 -18.26
C ARG A 9 -35.48 -10.96 -18.25
N LYS A 10 -35.20 -11.81 -19.24
CA LYS A 10 -33.88 -12.46 -19.39
C LYS A 10 -32.78 -11.43 -19.62
N ALA A 11 -32.98 -10.46 -20.52
CA ALA A 11 -32.02 -9.40 -20.79
C ALA A 11 -31.75 -8.52 -19.55
N PHE A 12 -32.79 -8.21 -18.76
CA PHE A 12 -32.67 -7.50 -17.50
C PHE A 12 -31.83 -8.28 -16.48
N ILE A 13 -32.11 -9.57 -16.28
CA ILE A 13 -31.36 -10.42 -15.34
C ILE A 13 -29.90 -10.54 -15.75
N ILE A 14 -29.61 -10.74 -17.04
CA ILE A 14 -28.23 -10.84 -17.54
C ILE A 14 -27.48 -9.53 -17.34
N THR A 15 -28.11 -8.40 -17.68
CA THR A 15 -27.52 -7.07 -17.47
C THR A 15 -27.24 -6.82 -15.99
N LEU A 16 -28.19 -7.16 -15.11
CA LEU A 16 -28.02 -7.04 -13.67
C LEU A 16 -26.87 -7.93 -13.16
N PHE A 17 -26.79 -9.18 -13.63
CA PHE A 17 -25.74 -10.12 -13.26
C PHE A 17 -24.35 -9.63 -13.70
N ILE A 18 -24.21 -9.17 -14.95
CA ILE A 18 -22.96 -8.60 -15.45
C ILE A 18 -22.58 -7.35 -14.65
N SER A 19 -23.54 -6.48 -14.36
CA SER A 19 -23.31 -5.28 -13.54
C SER A 19 -22.79 -5.65 -12.15
N LEU A 20 -23.41 -6.63 -11.48
CA LEU A 20 -22.96 -7.14 -10.18
C LEU A 20 -21.55 -7.73 -10.25
N LEU A 21 -21.22 -8.48 -11.30
CA LEU A 21 -19.87 -9.01 -11.50
C LEU A 21 -18.83 -7.90 -11.67
N VAL A 22 -19.13 -6.90 -12.50
CA VAL A 22 -18.24 -5.74 -12.72
C VAL A 22 -18.04 -4.96 -11.42
N LEU A 23 -19.12 -4.72 -10.67
CA LEU A 23 -19.06 -3.99 -9.40
C LEU A 23 -18.28 -4.77 -8.34
N SER A 24 -18.48 -6.09 -8.26
CA SER A 24 -17.70 -6.98 -7.40
C SER A 24 -16.20 -6.93 -7.73
N PHE A 25 -15.85 -6.93 -9.02
CA PHE A 25 -14.45 -6.79 -9.44
C PHE A 25 -13.85 -5.45 -8.99
N PHE A 26 -14.57 -4.33 -9.13
CA PHE A 26 -14.09 -3.03 -8.66
C PHE A 26 -13.89 -2.96 -7.14
N ILE A 27 -14.75 -3.66 -6.37
CA ILE A 27 -14.60 -3.77 -4.92
C ILE A 27 -13.34 -4.58 -4.57
N ILE A 28 -13.06 -5.68 -5.28
CA ILE A 28 -11.90 -6.54 -5.00
C ILE A 28 -10.59 -5.93 -5.51
N LYS A 29 -10.62 -5.20 -6.62
CA LYS A 29 -9.46 -4.58 -7.28
C LYS A 29 -8.45 -3.90 -6.32
N PRO A 30 -8.85 -3.00 -5.40
CA PRO A 30 -7.91 -2.35 -4.48
C PRO A 30 -7.23 -3.31 -3.49
N PHE A 31 -7.76 -4.52 -3.31
CA PHE A 31 -7.25 -5.53 -2.37
C PHE A 31 -6.39 -6.61 -3.05
N LEU A 32 -6.26 -6.58 -4.38
CA LEU A 32 -5.40 -7.51 -5.12
C LEU A 32 -3.96 -7.43 -4.63
N ILE A 33 -3.46 -6.23 -4.29
CA ILE A 33 -2.12 -6.06 -3.75
C ILE A 33 -1.95 -6.79 -2.41
N SER A 34 -2.93 -6.71 -1.51
CA SER A 34 -2.94 -7.44 -0.24
C SER A 34 -2.97 -8.95 -0.45
N ILE A 35 -3.79 -9.44 -1.40
CA ILE A 35 -3.86 -10.86 -1.74
C ILE A 35 -2.49 -11.35 -2.22
N MET A 36 -1.91 -10.69 -3.22
CA MET A 36 -0.62 -11.09 -3.79
C MET A 36 0.50 -11.03 -2.74
N THR A 37 0.56 -9.96 -1.96
CA THR A 37 1.59 -9.78 -0.92
C THR A 37 1.45 -10.85 0.16
N SER A 38 0.22 -11.20 0.55
CA SER A 38 -0.03 -12.29 1.50
C SER A 38 0.42 -13.65 0.98
N MET A 39 0.25 -13.93 -0.33
CA MET A 39 0.72 -15.16 -0.95
C MET A 39 2.25 -15.21 -1.00
N VAL A 40 2.90 -14.09 -1.34
CA VAL A 40 4.37 -13.98 -1.31
C VAL A 40 4.89 -14.24 0.10
N PHE A 41 4.33 -13.60 1.13
CA PHE A 41 4.71 -13.88 2.51
C PHE A 41 4.40 -15.32 2.90
N ALA A 42 3.25 -15.89 2.52
CA ALA A 42 2.90 -17.28 2.82
C ALA A 42 3.93 -18.25 2.27
N TYR A 43 4.37 -18.01 1.04
CA TYR A 43 5.44 -18.78 0.43
C TYR A 43 6.77 -18.63 1.19
N LEU A 44 7.18 -17.39 1.49
CA LEU A 44 8.42 -17.09 2.22
C LEU A 44 8.46 -17.72 3.62
N PHE A 45 7.34 -17.70 4.34
CA PHE A 45 7.22 -18.22 5.70
C PHE A 45 6.77 -19.69 5.76
N SER A 46 6.49 -20.33 4.62
CA SER A 46 6.10 -21.75 4.55
C SER A 46 7.09 -22.71 5.23
N PRO A 47 8.43 -22.60 5.09
CA PRO A 47 9.34 -23.50 5.80
C PRO A 47 9.28 -23.32 7.32
N LEU A 48 9.11 -22.08 7.79
CA LEU A 48 9.00 -21.79 9.22
C LEU A 48 7.66 -22.30 9.77
N TYR A 49 6.57 -22.11 9.02
CA TYR A 49 5.26 -22.65 9.33
C TYR A 49 5.27 -24.18 9.43
N SER A 50 5.89 -24.89 8.47
CA SER A 50 5.96 -26.35 8.46
C SER A 50 6.73 -26.89 9.68
N LYS A 51 7.89 -26.30 10.00
CA LYS A 51 8.67 -26.65 11.19
C LYS A 51 7.84 -26.46 12.47
N LEU A 52 7.15 -25.34 12.60
CA LEU A 52 6.33 -25.03 13.77
C LEU A 52 5.11 -25.93 13.87
N ASN A 53 4.47 -26.25 12.73
CA ASN A 53 3.31 -27.14 12.67
C ASN A 53 3.66 -28.59 13.02
N ASN A 54 4.86 -29.06 12.67
CA ASN A 54 5.33 -30.38 13.09
C ASN A 54 5.58 -30.44 14.61
N PHE A 55 5.96 -29.32 15.23
CA PHE A 55 6.16 -29.22 16.67
C PHE A 55 4.84 -29.11 17.44
N LEU A 56 3.98 -28.14 17.09
CA LEU A 56 2.72 -27.89 17.79
C LEU A 56 1.59 -28.86 17.41
N LYS A 57 1.70 -29.53 16.25
CA LYS A 57 0.69 -30.42 15.66
C LYS A 57 -0.71 -29.80 15.51
N ASN A 58 -0.79 -28.46 15.53
CA ASN A 58 -2.02 -27.71 15.40
C ASN A 58 -1.87 -26.61 14.36
N ARG A 59 -2.60 -26.75 13.25
CA ARG A 59 -2.52 -25.85 12.09
C ARG A 59 -2.89 -24.40 12.42
N ASN A 60 -3.88 -24.20 13.30
CA ASN A 60 -4.34 -22.87 13.70
C ASN A 60 -3.31 -22.15 14.56
N LEU A 61 -2.80 -22.81 15.60
CA LEU A 61 -1.80 -22.22 16.49
C LEU A 61 -0.51 -21.90 15.73
N SER A 62 -0.06 -22.82 14.88
CA SER A 62 1.15 -22.63 14.08
C SER A 62 1.01 -21.43 13.14
N ALA A 63 -0.13 -21.30 12.43
CA ALA A 63 -0.37 -20.15 11.56
C ALA A 63 -0.45 -18.85 12.36
N LEU A 64 -1.12 -18.86 13.52
CA LEU A 64 -1.24 -17.69 14.40
C LEU A 64 0.12 -17.19 14.88
N PHE A 65 1.01 -18.08 15.31
CA PHE A 65 2.36 -17.72 15.74
C PHE A 65 3.17 -17.07 14.61
N ILE A 66 3.14 -17.65 13.39
CA ILE A 66 3.84 -17.08 12.24
C ILE A 66 3.27 -15.71 11.88
N VAL A 67 1.95 -15.55 11.94
CA VAL A 67 1.27 -14.28 11.72
C VAL A 67 1.69 -13.24 12.76
N LEU A 68 1.75 -13.61 14.05
CA LEU A 68 2.22 -12.70 15.10
C LEU A 68 3.68 -12.29 14.88
N ILE A 69 4.55 -13.20 14.47
CA ILE A 69 5.94 -12.89 14.11
C ILE A 69 5.98 -11.87 12.97
N LEU A 70 5.19 -12.08 11.91
CA LEU A 70 5.14 -11.14 10.78
C LEU A 70 4.58 -9.77 11.20
N ILE A 71 3.54 -9.76 12.03
CA ILE A 71 2.97 -8.51 12.58
C ILE A 71 4.03 -7.75 13.35
N ILE A 72 4.78 -8.41 14.24
CA ILE A 72 5.84 -7.75 15.01
C ILE A 72 6.93 -7.24 14.07
N LEU A 73 7.35 -8.05 13.10
CA LEU A 73 8.40 -7.71 12.14
C LEU A 73 8.06 -6.46 11.31
N ILE A 74 6.79 -6.28 10.93
CA ILE A 74 6.34 -5.15 10.11
C ILE A 74 5.87 -3.96 10.97
N ALA A 75 5.06 -4.21 12.01
CA ALA A 75 4.44 -3.16 12.80
C ALA A 75 5.43 -2.43 13.70
N LEU A 76 6.42 -3.14 14.28
CA LEU A 76 7.42 -2.54 15.17
C LEU A 76 8.25 -1.45 14.48
N PRO A 77 8.85 -1.67 13.29
CA PRO A 77 9.57 -0.59 12.61
C PRO A 77 8.63 0.55 12.20
N ILE A 78 7.42 0.26 11.70
CA ILE A 78 6.47 1.32 11.33
C ILE A 78 6.11 2.17 12.54
N TRP A 79 5.80 1.56 13.67
CA TRP A 79 5.44 2.24 14.91
C TRP A 79 6.55 3.17 15.40
N PHE A 80 7.82 2.77 15.27
CA PHE A 80 8.97 3.56 15.69
C PHE A 80 9.32 4.69 14.70
N PHE A 81 9.39 4.37 13.40
CA PHE A 81 9.89 5.29 12.39
C PHE A 81 8.83 6.29 11.92
N LEU A 82 7.59 5.86 11.74
CA LEU A 82 6.56 6.68 11.11
C LEU A 82 6.28 7.99 11.88
N PRO A 83 6.09 7.99 13.22
CA PRO A 83 5.87 9.23 13.95
C PRO A 83 7.06 10.18 13.88
N THR A 84 8.28 9.62 13.90
CA THR A 84 9.53 10.39 13.81
C THR A 84 9.64 11.07 12.45
N ILE A 85 9.37 10.35 11.37
CA ILE A 85 9.38 10.88 10.00
C ILE A 85 8.34 11.99 9.85
N ILE A 86 7.12 11.79 10.35
CA ILE A 86 6.06 12.80 10.28
C ILE A 86 6.47 14.07 11.03
N ARG A 87 6.94 13.94 12.28
CA ARG A 87 7.39 15.09 13.09
C ARG A 87 8.54 15.83 12.43
N GLN A 88 9.60 15.11 12.04
CA GLN A 88 10.77 15.70 11.38
C GLN A 88 10.37 16.40 10.08
N SER A 89 9.37 15.89 9.37
CA SER A 89 8.87 16.51 8.14
C SER A 89 8.23 17.87 8.39
N PHE A 90 7.39 17.99 9.42
CA PHE A 90 6.79 19.28 9.81
C PHE A 90 7.83 20.28 10.31
N GLU A 91 8.80 19.84 11.12
CA GLU A 91 9.89 20.68 11.59
C GLU A 91 10.79 21.16 10.44
N PHE A 92 11.15 20.27 9.53
CA PHE A 92 11.98 20.57 8.36
C PHE A 92 11.30 21.60 7.45
N SER A 93 10.01 21.42 7.18
CA SER A 93 9.21 22.36 6.39
C SER A 93 9.17 23.74 7.03
N SER A 94 8.96 23.81 8.35
CA SER A 94 8.93 25.07 9.10
C SER A 94 10.31 25.76 9.10
N LYS A 95 11.39 25.00 9.30
CA LYS A 95 12.77 25.52 9.26
C LYS A 95 13.13 26.05 7.88
N ILE A 96 12.78 25.34 6.81
CA ILE A 96 13.05 25.77 5.44
C ILE A 96 12.34 27.08 5.10
N GLN A 97 11.09 27.27 5.56
CA GLN A 97 10.38 28.53 5.32
C GLN A 97 10.98 29.71 6.08
N GLN A 98 11.61 29.47 7.23
CA GLN A 98 12.25 30.52 8.04
C GLN A 98 13.71 30.79 7.66
N LEU A 99 14.35 29.87 6.92
CA LEU A 99 15.70 30.06 6.44
C LEU A 99 15.74 31.15 5.35
N ASP A 100 16.49 32.21 5.61
CA ASP A 100 16.79 33.23 4.61
C ASP A 100 17.87 32.72 3.64
N ILE A 101 17.45 31.81 2.77
CA ILE A 101 18.30 31.17 1.75
C ILE A 101 18.92 32.23 0.83
N VAL A 102 18.22 33.36 0.63
CA VAL A 102 18.72 34.51 -0.13
C VAL A 102 20.00 35.06 0.52
N THR A 103 20.01 35.24 1.84
CA THR A 103 21.18 35.73 2.57
C THR A 103 22.36 34.74 2.52
N TYR A 104 22.11 33.43 2.58
CA TYR A 104 23.16 32.43 2.40
C TYR A 104 23.73 32.46 0.97
N PHE A 105 22.87 32.58 -0.04
CA PHE A 105 23.28 32.62 -1.45
C PHE A 105 24.07 33.91 -1.75
N LYS A 106 23.67 35.04 -1.15
CA LYS A 106 24.39 36.32 -1.21
C LYS A 106 25.82 36.22 -0.68
N LYS A 107 26.04 35.51 0.44
CA LYS A 107 27.38 35.30 1.01
C LYS A 107 28.27 34.42 0.12
N PHE A 108 27.69 33.45 -0.57
CA PHE A 108 28.44 32.51 -1.41
C PHE A 108 28.82 33.13 -2.77
N ALA A 109 27.92 33.92 -3.36
CA ALA A 109 28.10 34.45 -4.71
C ALA A 109 27.77 35.96 -4.79
N PRO A 110 28.50 36.83 -4.06
CA PRO A 110 28.16 38.24 -3.88
C PRO A 110 28.08 39.03 -5.20
N LYS A 111 28.91 38.68 -6.19
CA LYS A 111 28.96 39.32 -7.51
C LYS A 111 27.62 39.30 -8.27
N PHE A 112 26.77 38.32 -8.01
CA PHE A 112 25.45 38.24 -8.65
C PHE A 112 24.42 39.15 -7.98
N PHE A 113 24.69 39.67 -6.78
CA PHE A 113 23.75 40.47 -5.99
C PHE A 113 24.10 41.96 -5.93
N GLU A 114 25.03 42.42 -6.77
CA GLU A 114 25.42 43.84 -6.85
C GLU A 114 24.32 44.71 -7.48
N SER A 115 23.48 44.14 -8.35
CA SER A 115 22.34 44.87 -8.93
C SER A 115 21.07 44.74 -8.04
N PRO A 116 20.42 45.86 -7.67
CA PRO A 116 19.20 45.84 -6.87
C PRO A 116 18.03 45.11 -7.56
N GLU A 117 17.91 45.27 -8.87
CA GLU A 117 16.84 44.70 -9.70
C GLU A 117 16.92 43.16 -9.76
N PHE A 118 18.10 42.62 -10.02
CA PHE A 118 18.33 41.17 -10.03
C PHE A 118 18.17 40.56 -8.64
N THR A 119 18.63 41.27 -7.61
CA THR A 119 18.46 40.84 -6.21
C THR A 119 16.98 40.71 -5.84
N GLY A 120 16.14 41.67 -6.23
CA GLY A 120 14.69 41.60 -6.00
C GLY A 120 14.05 40.41 -6.72
N TYR A 121 14.37 40.21 -7.99
CA TYR A 121 13.84 39.09 -8.79
C TYR A 121 14.25 37.73 -8.22
N ILE A 122 15.53 37.53 -7.94
CA ILE A 122 16.06 36.27 -7.39
C ILE A 122 15.50 36.01 -5.99
N SER A 123 15.35 37.03 -5.15
CA SER A 123 14.76 36.86 -3.82
C SER A 123 13.32 36.34 -3.91
N VAL A 124 12.51 36.89 -4.82
CA VAL A 124 11.13 36.42 -5.04
C VAL A 124 11.12 35.00 -5.64
N ALA A 125 12.00 34.71 -6.60
CA ALA A 125 12.10 33.40 -7.23
C ALA A 125 12.50 32.31 -6.22
N ILE A 126 13.51 32.57 -5.38
CA ILE A 126 13.95 31.66 -4.31
C ILE A 126 12.82 31.44 -3.31
N ASN A 127 12.21 32.51 -2.78
CA ASN A 127 11.12 32.36 -1.81
C ASN A 127 9.93 31.58 -2.38
N LYS A 128 9.53 31.84 -3.64
CA LYS A 128 8.49 31.05 -4.31
C LYS A 128 8.90 29.58 -4.49
N GLY A 129 10.16 29.32 -4.85
CA GLY A 129 10.68 27.96 -4.98
C GLY A 129 10.66 27.21 -3.64
N VAL A 130 11.08 27.86 -2.57
CA VAL A 130 11.07 27.37 -1.20
C VAL A 130 9.65 27.07 -0.73
N MET A 131 8.72 28.02 -0.91
CA MET A 131 7.31 27.83 -0.58
C MET A 131 6.69 26.66 -1.35
N LYS A 132 6.97 26.55 -2.66
CA LYS A 132 6.46 25.45 -3.49
C LYS A 132 7.06 24.09 -3.06
N ALA A 133 8.35 24.04 -2.77
CA ALA A 133 9.00 22.81 -2.31
C ALA A 133 8.42 22.36 -0.96
N SER A 134 8.28 23.29 -0.03
CA SER A 134 7.66 23.06 1.27
C SER A 134 6.19 22.62 1.13
N SER A 135 5.40 23.27 0.28
CA SER A 135 4.00 22.90 0.07
C SER A 135 3.87 21.50 -0.54
N VAL A 136 4.68 21.16 -1.55
CA VAL A 136 4.70 19.81 -2.14
C VAL A 136 5.03 18.76 -1.08
N PHE A 137 6.05 19.04 -0.25
CA PHE A 137 6.44 18.13 0.81
C PHE A 137 5.33 17.95 1.86
N MET A 138 4.67 19.04 2.29
CA MET A 138 3.51 18.97 3.20
C MET A 138 2.34 18.20 2.59
N THR A 139 2.00 18.46 1.32
CA THR A 139 0.92 17.73 0.63
C THR A 139 1.21 16.23 0.58
N ARG A 140 2.47 15.80 0.38
CA ARG A 140 2.84 14.38 0.42
C ARG A 140 2.63 13.76 1.80
N ILE A 141 3.00 14.47 2.87
CA ILE A 141 2.76 14.01 4.24
C ILE A 141 1.25 13.91 4.52
N GLU A 142 0.47 14.91 4.12
CA GLU A 142 -0.98 14.88 4.23
C GLU A 142 -1.60 13.72 3.45
N GLU A 143 -1.15 13.46 2.21
CA GLU A 143 -1.59 12.34 1.38
C GLU A 143 -1.32 11.01 2.08
N ILE A 144 -0.13 10.82 2.67
CA ILE A 144 0.21 9.63 3.45
C ILE A 144 -0.76 9.47 4.63
N VAL A 145 -0.98 10.53 5.41
CA VAL A 145 -1.89 10.51 6.57
C VAL A 145 -3.33 10.23 6.15
N LYS A 146 -3.82 10.86 5.08
CA LYS A 146 -5.17 10.62 4.53
C LYS A 146 -5.36 9.19 4.03
N ASN A 147 -4.30 8.58 3.49
CA ASN A 147 -4.31 7.19 3.02
C ASN A 147 -4.07 6.16 4.13
N MET A 148 -3.71 6.56 5.36
CA MET A 148 -3.45 5.65 6.47
C MET A 148 -4.59 4.65 6.74
N PRO A 149 -5.87 5.06 6.79
CA PRO A 149 -6.96 4.11 7.00
C PRO A 149 -7.01 3.02 5.91
N THR A 150 -6.78 3.39 4.66
CA THR A 150 -6.73 2.45 3.52
C THR A 150 -5.55 1.50 3.63
N ILE A 151 -4.36 2.02 3.94
CA ILE A 151 -3.15 1.20 4.15
C ILE A 151 -3.36 0.23 5.32
N PHE A 152 -3.96 0.71 6.41
CA PHE A 152 -4.27 -0.11 7.58
C PHE A 152 -5.27 -1.22 7.26
N LEU A 153 -6.34 -0.91 6.51
CA LEU A 153 -7.29 -1.92 6.04
C LEU A 153 -6.61 -2.95 5.14
N GLN A 154 -5.77 -2.51 4.19
CA GLN A 154 -4.99 -3.40 3.32
C GLN A 154 -4.05 -4.30 4.12
N PHE A 155 -3.46 -3.79 5.21
CA PHE A 155 -2.60 -4.56 6.11
C PHE A 155 -3.40 -5.62 6.88
N ILE A 156 -4.56 -5.27 7.44
CA ILE A 156 -5.46 -6.24 8.10
C ILE A 156 -5.87 -7.35 7.13
N LEU A 157 -6.28 -6.99 5.91
CA LEU A 157 -6.68 -7.96 4.90
C LEU A 157 -5.49 -8.84 4.48
N MET A 158 -4.31 -8.25 4.30
CA MET A 158 -3.10 -9.02 4.01
C MET A 158 -2.81 -10.05 5.11
N ILE A 159 -2.87 -9.65 6.38
CA ILE A 159 -2.68 -10.56 7.53
C ILE A 159 -3.73 -11.67 7.54
N PHE A 160 -4.99 -11.32 7.33
CA PHE A 160 -6.09 -12.27 7.29
C PHE A 160 -5.85 -13.31 6.21
N ILE A 161 -5.58 -12.88 4.97
CA ILE A 161 -5.38 -13.79 3.84
C ILE A 161 -4.09 -14.59 4.01
N PHE A 162 -3.04 -13.99 4.57
CA PHE A 162 -1.78 -14.68 4.90
C PHE A 162 -2.01 -15.82 5.90
N PHE A 163 -2.81 -15.60 6.94
CA PHE A 163 -3.19 -16.64 7.91
C PHE A 163 -3.86 -17.84 7.22
N PHE A 164 -4.89 -17.59 6.41
CA PHE A 164 -5.61 -18.67 5.71
C PHE A 164 -4.75 -19.34 4.64
N THR A 165 -3.87 -18.59 3.97
CA THR A 165 -2.96 -19.14 2.95
C THR A 165 -1.92 -20.05 3.59
N LEU A 166 -1.36 -19.68 4.74
CA LEU A 166 -0.46 -20.58 5.48
C LEU A 166 -1.18 -21.84 5.98
N ARG A 167 -2.39 -21.68 6.53
CA ARG A 167 -3.14 -22.78 7.15
C ARG A 167 -3.72 -23.77 6.13
N ASP A 168 -4.33 -23.26 5.07
CA ASP A 168 -5.12 -24.04 4.11
C ASP A 168 -4.55 -24.02 2.69
N GLY A 169 -3.36 -23.43 2.47
CA GLY A 169 -2.75 -23.29 1.15
C GLY A 169 -2.68 -24.60 0.37
N GLU A 170 -2.32 -25.71 1.02
CA GLU A 170 -2.33 -27.02 0.36
C GLU A 170 -3.71 -27.46 -0.12
N LYS A 171 -4.77 -27.19 0.65
CA LYS A 171 -6.15 -27.54 0.25
C LYS A 171 -6.57 -26.69 -0.95
N ILE A 172 -6.23 -25.40 -0.94
CA ILE A 172 -6.53 -24.47 -2.04
C ILE A 172 -5.80 -24.94 -3.30
N ILE A 173 -4.51 -25.26 -3.21
CA ILE A 173 -3.72 -25.76 -4.35
C ILE A 173 -4.28 -27.09 -4.87
N ARG A 174 -4.63 -28.04 -4.00
CA ARG A 174 -5.26 -29.30 -4.39
C ARG A 174 -6.59 -29.09 -5.12
N TYR A 175 -7.43 -28.19 -4.61
CA TYR A 175 -8.71 -27.85 -5.23
C TYR A 175 -8.52 -27.21 -6.61
N VAL A 176 -7.66 -26.20 -6.72
CA VAL A 176 -7.36 -25.55 -8.00
C VAL A 176 -6.78 -26.54 -9.01
N ARG A 177 -5.87 -27.43 -8.59
CA ARG A 177 -5.36 -28.52 -9.44
C ARG A 177 -6.46 -29.48 -9.88
N SER A 178 -7.44 -29.80 -9.03
CA SER A 178 -8.54 -30.70 -9.37
C SER A 178 -9.50 -30.15 -10.42
N LEU A 179 -9.57 -28.82 -10.56
CA LEU A 179 -10.36 -28.15 -11.60
C LEU A 179 -9.60 -28.02 -12.92
N SER A 180 -8.28 -28.24 -12.89
CA SER A 180 -7.44 -28.19 -14.08
C SER A 180 -7.56 -29.52 -14.85
N PRO A 181 -7.81 -29.49 -16.17
CA PRO A 181 -7.75 -30.68 -17.00
C PRO A 181 -6.31 -31.21 -17.21
N ILE A 182 -5.29 -30.55 -16.64
CA ILE A 182 -3.89 -30.95 -16.73
C ILE A 182 -3.66 -32.13 -15.78
N LYS A 183 -3.41 -33.31 -16.35
CA LYS A 183 -3.07 -34.53 -15.60
C LYS A 183 -1.79 -34.29 -14.78
N PRO A 184 -1.71 -34.76 -13.52
CA PRO A 184 -0.45 -34.80 -12.81
C PRO A 184 0.45 -35.83 -13.52
N GLU A 185 1.49 -35.36 -14.20
CA GLU A 185 2.61 -36.22 -14.57
C GLU A 185 3.22 -36.74 -13.26
N ALA A 186 3.36 -38.06 -13.20
CA ALA A 186 3.83 -38.77 -12.02
C ALA A 186 5.24 -38.31 -11.64
N GLU A 187 5.38 -37.77 -10.43
CA GLU A 187 6.63 -37.72 -9.66
C GLU A 187 6.34 -38.11 -8.21
#